data_AF-A0A947TR87-F1
#
_entry.id   AF-A0A947TR87-F1
#
_cell.length_a   1.000
_cell.length_b   1.000
_cell.length_c   1.000
_cell.angle_alpha   90.00
_cell.angle_beta   90.00
_cell.angle_gamma   90.00
#
_symmetry.space_group_name_H-M   'P 1'
#
loop_
_entity.id
_entity.type
_entity.pdbx_description
1 polymer ?
#
loop_
_entity_poly.entity_id
_entity_poly.type
_entity_poly.pdbx_seq_one_letter_code
_entity_poly.pdbx_strand_id
1 'polypeptide(L)'
;NSKDKGYAIHAPEVACIAKGKARNPYEFGAKVSIAVTAKDSQVVGARTFKGNPYDGHTLEEATKRWMKRRNSVEPIIGHLKAGHKMQRHWLKGHLGEIMAPVLAASGFNLKKILRALALFAPETYALIMALLADFCAKAESSRRQHKQINSLLAV
;
A
#
# COMPACT_ATOMS: atom_id res chain seq x y z
N ASN A 1 21.86 -8.43 -16.32
CA ASN A 1 20.85 -7.51 -15.76
C ASN A 1 21.55 -6.19 -15.47
N SER A 2 21.49 -5.20 -16.37
CA SER A 2 22.10 -3.88 -16.11
C SER A 2 21.24 -3.12 -15.11
N LYS A 3 21.87 -2.47 -14.13
CA LYS A 3 21.21 -1.91 -12.94
C LYS A 3 20.35 -0.67 -13.22
N ASP A 4 20.51 -0.04 -14.38
CA ASP A 4 19.78 1.17 -14.81
C ASP A 4 19.16 1.00 -16.19
N LYS A 5 18.09 0.20 -16.29
CA LYS A 5 17.20 0.21 -17.46
C LYS A 5 15.96 1.03 -17.12
N GLY A 6 15.74 2.11 -17.86
CA GLY A 6 14.49 2.88 -17.79
C GLY A 6 13.36 2.09 -18.45
N TYR A 7 12.29 1.80 -17.72
CA TYR A 7 11.14 1.05 -18.23
C TYR A 7 9.97 1.94 -18.64
N ALA A 8 9.90 3.16 -18.11
CA ALA A 8 8.86 4.13 -18.43
C ALA A 8 9.45 5.55 -18.53
N ILE A 9 9.17 6.24 -19.63
CA ILE A 9 9.62 7.63 -19.86
C ILE A 9 9.03 8.58 -18.81
N HIS A 10 7.77 8.35 -18.42
CA HIS A 10 7.02 9.18 -17.49
C HIS A 10 7.24 8.84 -16.01
N ALA A 11 8.01 7.78 -15.70
CA ALA A 11 8.25 7.29 -14.35
C ALA A 11 9.59 6.52 -14.29
N PRO A 12 10.73 7.22 -14.42
CA PRO A 12 12.05 6.59 -14.46
C PRO A 12 12.43 5.84 -13.18
N GLU A 13 11.77 6.12 -12.04
CA GLU A 13 11.95 5.47 -10.75
C GLU A 13 11.43 4.02 -10.69
N VAL A 14 10.57 3.64 -11.63
CA VAL A 14 9.87 2.35 -11.61
C VAL A 14 10.80 1.21 -12.00
N ALA A 15 10.89 0.20 -11.13
CA ALA A 15 11.66 -1.00 -11.41
C ALA A 15 10.79 -2.12 -12.00
N CYS A 16 11.38 -2.92 -12.90
CA CYS A 16 10.78 -4.16 -13.36
C CYS A 16 11.11 -5.31 -12.39
N ILE A 17 10.07 -5.99 -11.91
CA ILE A 17 10.12 -7.04 -10.89
C ILE A 17 9.55 -8.33 -11.49
N ALA A 18 10.34 -9.41 -11.48
CA ALA A 18 9.87 -10.72 -11.91
C ALA A 18 8.93 -11.33 -10.87
N LYS A 19 7.73 -11.73 -11.31
CA LYS A 19 6.69 -12.38 -10.50
C LYS A 19 6.83 -13.90 -10.41
N GLY A 20 7.55 -14.52 -11.35
CA GLY A 20 7.59 -15.98 -11.49
C GLY A 20 6.25 -16.61 -11.89
N LYS A 21 5.33 -15.85 -12.50
CA LYS A 21 4.02 -16.34 -12.98
C LYS A 21 4.03 -16.48 -14.50
N ALA A 22 3.52 -17.60 -15.02
CA ALA A 22 3.50 -17.86 -16.47
C ALA A 22 2.69 -16.81 -17.26
N ARG A 23 1.47 -16.48 -16.81
CA ARG A 23 0.55 -15.59 -17.54
C ARG A 23 0.88 -14.10 -17.41
N ASN A 24 1.70 -13.69 -16.44
CA ASN A 24 2.16 -12.31 -16.24
C ASN A 24 3.50 -12.35 -15.47
N PRO A 25 4.63 -12.53 -16.18
CA PRO A 25 5.91 -12.81 -15.55
C PRO A 25 6.56 -11.59 -14.90
N TYR A 26 6.12 -10.38 -15.22
CA TYR A 26 6.70 -9.13 -14.71
C TYR A 26 5.63 -8.21 -14.11
N GLU A 27 6.03 -7.44 -13.09
CA GLU A 27 5.32 -6.23 -12.64
C GLU A 27 6.26 -5.04 -12.60
N PHE A 28 5.70 -3.86 -12.83
CA PHE A 28 6.41 -2.59 -12.75
C PHE A 28 6.00 -1.89 -11.47
N GLY A 29 6.98 -1.56 -10.62
CA GLY A 29 6.73 -0.82 -9.39
C GLY A 29 7.95 -0.71 -8.49
N ALA A 30 7.70 -0.22 -7.28
CA ALA A 30 8.70 -0.16 -6.22
C ALA A 30 8.61 -1.42 -5.35
N LYS A 31 9.76 -1.94 -4.94
CA LYS A 31 9.83 -3.11 -4.04
C LYS A 31 9.57 -2.66 -2.61
N VAL A 32 8.70 -3.36 -1.90
CA VAL A 32 8.27 -2.98 -0.54
C VAL A 32 8.38 -4.18 0.40
N SER A 33 8.98 -3.96 1.57
CA SER A 33 8.94 -4.86 2.72
C SER A 33 7.79 -4.47 3.66
N ILE A 34 7.08 -5.47 4.18
CA ILE A 34 5.97 -5.29 5.12
C ILE A 34 6.23 -6.19 6.33
N ALA A 35 6.22 -5.60 7.52
CA ALA A 35 6.38 -6.29 8.78
C ALA A 35 5.01 -6.46 9.45
N VAL A 36 4.73 -7.68 9.90
CA VAL A 36 3.43 -8.05 10.47
C VAL A 36 3.63 -8.75 11.82
N THR A 37 2.78 -8.40 12.80
CA THR A 37 2.66 -9.10 14.09
C THR A 37 2.17 -10.53 13.91
N ALA A 38 2.72 -11.46 14.70
CA ALA A 38 2.43 -12.89 14.59
C ALA A 38 1.01 -13.31 15.04
N LYS A 39 0.46 -12.66 16.09
CA LYS A 39 -0.82 -13.05 16.69
C LYS A 39 -2.02 -12.49 15.91
N ASP A 40 -2.05 -11.17 15.75
CA ASP A 40 -3.23 -10.48 15.20
C ASP A 40 -3.09 -10.08 13.73
N SER A 41 -1.96 -10.48 13.10
CA SER A 41 -1.67 -10.15 11.71
C SER A 41 -1.76 -8.64 11.42
N GLN A 42 -1.39 -7.80 12.38
CA GLN A 42 -1.38 -6.33 12.23
C GLN A 42 -0.08 -5.90 11.54
N VAL A 43 -0.17 -4.93 10.63
CA VAL A 43 1.00 -4.40 9.94
C VAL A 43 1.68 -3.35 10.82
N VAL A 44 2.93 -3.58 11.21
CA VAL A 44 3.66 -2.68 12.13
C VAL A 44 4.58 -1.74 11.36
N GLY A 45 5.07 -2.17 10.21
CA GLY A 45 5.98 -1.37 9.40
C GLY A 45 5.88 -1.70 7.92
N ALA A 46 6.11 -0.69 7.10
CA ALA A 46 6.28 -0.82 5.67
C ALA A 46 7.51 0.00 5.24
N ARG A 47 8.37 -0.59 4.42
CA ARG A 47 9.58 0.06 3.90
C ARG A 47 9.71 -0.16 2.40
N THR A 48 9.84 0.92 1.64
CA THR A 48 10.12 0.87 0.21
C THR A 48 11.63 0.83 -0.05
N PHE A 49 12.05 0.05 -1.03
CA PHE A 49 13.43 -0.02 -1.49
C PHE A 49 13.57 0.67 -2.84
N LYS A 50 14.71 1.35 -3.05
CA LYS A 50 15.05 1.97 -4.32
C LYS A 50 15.51 0.90 -5.32
N GLY A 51 14.93 0.90 -6.52
CA GLY A 51 15.21 -0.08 -7.56
C GLY A 51 14.72 -1.49 -7.22
N ASN A 52 15.34 -2.50 -7.82
CA ASN A 52 15.04 -3.92 -7.55
C ASN A 52 16.24 -4.62 -6.89
N PRO A 53 16.50 -4.38 -5.58
CA PRO A 53 17.55 -5.09 -4.87
C PRO A 53 17.20 -6.57 -4.75
N TYR A 54 18.22 -7.43 -4.86
CA TYR A 54 18.05 -8.87 -4.70
C TYR A 54 17.56 -9.19 -3.28
N ASP A 55 16.51 -10.01 -3.18
CA ASP A 55 15.84 -10.31 -1.91
C ASP A 55 16.80 -10.79 -0.84
N GLY A 56 17.79 -11.63 -1.20
CA GLY A 56 18.77 -12.17 -0.27
C GLY A 56 19.62 -11.11 0.45
N HIS A 57 19.89 -9.96 -0.17
CA HIS A 57 20.71 -8.88 0.42
C HIS A 57 19.89 -7.87 1.22
N THR A 58 18.56 -7.93 1.13
CA THR A 58 17.65 -7.09 1.94
C THR A 58 17.32 -7.71 3.31
N LEU A 59 17.92 -8.85 3.64
CA LEU A 59 17.58 -9.70 4.76
C LEU A 59 18.83 -9.96 5.61
N GLU A 60 18.78 -9.59 6.88
CA GLU A 60 19.83 -9.90 7.86
C GLU A 60 19.63 -11.34 8.38
N GLU A 61 20.61 -11.94 9.07
CA GLU A 61 20.51 -13.35 9.53
C GLU A 61 19.27 -13.61 10.40
N ALA A 62 18.88 -12.62 11.21
CA ALA A 62 17.64 -12.66 12.00
C ALA A 62 16.41 -12.89 11.10
N THR A 63 16.40 -12.36 9.86
CA THR A 63 15.28 -12.38 8.91
C THR A 63 15.01 -13.75 8.27
N LYS A 64 15.99 -14.68 8.22
CA LYS A 64 15.76 -16.08 7.78
C LYS A 64 14.69 -16.78 8.64
N ARG A 65 14.66 -16.49 9.95
CA ARG A 65 13.64 -17.00 10.87
C ARG A 65 12.24 -16.46 10.55
N TRP A 66 12.16 -15.22 10.07
CA TRP A 66 10.90 -14.58 9.64
C TRP A 66 10.43 -15.11 8.28
N MET A 67 11.34 -15.55 7.41
CA MET A 67 10.97 -16.22 6.15
C MET A 67 10.23 -17.54 6.36
N LYS A 68 10.52 -18.28 7.44
CA LYS A 68 9.74 -19.48 7.80
C LYS A 68 8.27 -19.17 8.12
N ARG A 69 7.92 -17.90 8.36
CA ARG A 69 6.55 -17.43 8.64
C ARG A 69 5.88 -16.79 7.42
N ARG A 70 6.40 -16.96 6.20
CA ARG A 70 5.78 -16.38 4.99
C ARG A 70 4.33 -16.80 4.80
N ASN A 71 3.96 -18.00 5.22
CA ASN A 71 2.57 -18.51 5.11
C ASN A 71 1.54 -17.61 5.79
N SER A 72 1.88 -16.90 6.87
CA SER A 72 0.98 -15.94 7.51
C SER A 72 1.04 -14.54 6.88
N VAL A 73 2.10 -14.21 6.16
CA VAL A 73 2.34 -12.87 5.58
C VAL A 73 1.82 -12.78 4.14
N GLU A 74 1.93 -13.84 3.34
CA GLU A 74 1.46 -13.87 1.95
C GLU A 74 -0.04 -13.53 1.81
N PRO A 75 -0.95 -14.05 2.67
CA PRO A 75 -2.35 -13.65 2.63
C PRO A 75 -2.55 -12.15 2.89
N ILE A 76 -1.75 -11.57 3.79
CA ILE A 76 -1.84 -10.14 4.14
C ILE A 76 -1.36 -9.29 2.97
N ILE A 77 -0.26 -9.67 2.32
CA ILE A 77 0.20 -9.01 1.08
C ILE A 77 -0.90 -9.09 0.01
N GLY A 78 -1.58 -10.24 -0.11
CA GLY A 78 -2.73 -10.42 -0.98
C GLY A 78 -3.88 -9.45 -0.66
N HIS A 79 -4.27 -9.35 0.61
CA HIS A 79 -5.31 -8.42 1.06
C HIS A 79 -4.91 -6.95 0.87
N LEU A 80 -3.65 -6.59 1.09
CA LEU A 80 -3.14 -5.25 0.86
C LEU A 80 -3.18 -4.88 -0.63
N LYS A 81 -2.78 -5.83 -1.50
CA LYS A 81 -2.84 -5.67 -2.96
C LYS A 81 -4.28 -5.51 -3.46
N ALA A 82 -5.21 -6.38 -3.03
CA ALA A 82 -6.58 -6.38 -3.53
C ALA A 82 -7.49 -5.33 -2.88
N GLY A 83 -7.42 -5.17 -1.55
CA GLY A 83 -8.38 -4.38 -0.77
C GLY A 83 -7.90 -2.99 -0.35
N HIS A 84 -6.58 -2.76 -0.33
CA HIS A 84 -5.99 -1.52 0.21
C HIS A 84 -5.13 -0.78 -0.81
N LYS A 85 -5.45 -0.95 -2.10
CA LYS A 85 -4.87 -0.20 -3.24
C LYS A 85 -3.34 -0.32 -3.39
N MET A 86 -2.70 -1.35 -2.81
CA MET A 86 -1.26 -1.56 -2.96
C MET A 86 -0.86 -2.07 -4.35
N GLN A 87 -1.83 -2.46 -5.21
CA GLN A 87 -1.55 -2.82 -6.61
C GLN A 87 -1.18 -1.63 -7.50
N ARG A 88 -1.64 -0.42 -7.18
CA ARG A 88 -1.41 0.76 -8.00
C ARG A 88 -1.18 1.98 -7.12
N HIS A 89 -0.02 2.59 -7.29
CA HIS A 89 0.35 3.82 -6.59
C HIS A 89 -0.20 5.03 -7.37
N TRP A 90 -0.95 5.88 -6.67
CA TRP A 90 -1.57 7.09 -7.25
C TRP A 90 -0.81 8.37 -6.88
N LEU A 91 0.04 8.29 -5.86
CA LEU A 91 0.89 9.38 -5.41
C LEU A 91 2.11 9.45 -6.33
N LYS A 92 2.42 10.65 -6.82
CA LYS A 92 3.52 10.88 -7.75
C LYS A 92 4.84 11.10 -7.01
N GLY A 93 5.93 10.67 -7.64
CA GLY A 93 7.29 10.88 -7.16
C GLY A 93 7.68 10.00 -5.96
N HIS A 94 8.95 10.11 -5.58
CA HIS A 94 9.58 9.24 -4.59
C HIS A 94 8.89 9.25 -3.21
N LEU A 95 8.43 10.42 -2.76
CA LEU A 95 7.67 10.52 -1.51
C LEU A 95 6.37 9.71 -1.57
N GLY A 96 5.69 9.74 -2.72
CA GLY A 96 4.47 8.96 -2.95
C GLY A 96 4.69 7.45 -2.90
N GLU A 97 5.82 6.97 -3.42
CA GLU A 97 6.21 5.56 -3.36
C GLU A 97 6.49 5.07 -1.94
N ILE A 98 7.02 5.94 -1.07
CA ILE A 98 7.26 5.63 0.35
C ILE A 98 5.94 5.66 1.13
N MET A 99 5.10 6.67 0.89
CA MET A 99 3.86 6.85 1.65
C MET A 99 2.78 5.84 1.30
N ALA A 100 2.66 5.44 0.03
CA ALA A 100 1.54 4.60 -0.40
C ALA A 100 1.45 3.24 0.32
N PRO A 101 2.55 2.49 0.53
CA PRO A 101 2.50 1.27 1.32
C PRO A 101 2.15 1.50 2.79
N VAL A 102 2.62 2.60 3.38
CA VAL A 102 2.29 2.98 4.77
C VAL A 102 0.79 3.26 4.89
N LEU A 103 0.22 4.04 3.97
CA LEU A 103 -1.22 4.33 3.95
C LEU A 103 -2.07 3.07 3.71
N ALA A 104 -1.62 2.18 2.83
CA ALA A 104 -2.30 0.89 2.62
C ALA A 104 -2.29 0.02 3.88
N ALA A 105 -1.14 -0.07 4.56
CA ALA A 105 -0.97 -0.78 5.82
C ALA A 105 -1.86 -0.20 6.94
N SER A 106 -1.86 1.13 7.10
CA SER A 106 -2.72 1.82 8.07
C SER A 106 -4.19 1.57 7.78
N GLY A 107 -4.62 1.63 6.51
CA GLY A 107 -6.00 1.32 6.13
C GLY A 107 -6.41 -0.12 6.44
N PHE A 108 -5.49 -1.08 6.31
CA PHE A 108 -5.72 -2.48 6.68
C PHE A 108 -5.89 -2.65 8.19
N ASN A 109 -5.05 -2.00 8.99
CA ASN A 109 -5.16 -2.02 10.45
C ASN A 109 -6.44 -1.33 10.94
N LEU A 110 -6.76 -0.15 10.41
CA LEU A 110 -7.99 0.58 10.75
C LEU A 110 -9.23 -0.25 10.46
N LYS A 111 -9.27 -0.98 9.34
CA LYS A 111 -10.39 -1.89 9.03
C LYS A 111 -10.56 -2.99 10.08
N LYS A 112 -9.49 -3.50 10.68
CA LYS A 112 -9.55 -4.47 11.78
C LYS A 112 -10.09 -3.84 13.06
N ILE A 113 -9.60 -2.65 13.41
CA ILE A 113 -10.07 -1.89 14.58
C ILE A 113 -11.57 -1.58 14.45
N LEU A 114 -12.00 -1.07 13.29
CA LEU A 114 -13.41 -0.76 13.02
C LEU A 114 -14.31 -2.00 13.11
N ARG A 115 -13.84 -3.17 12.65
CA ARG A 115 -14.57 -4.43 12.81
C ARG A 115 -14.70 -4.88 14.26
N ALA A 116 -13.65 -4.68 15.07
CA ALA A 116 -13.71 -4.96 16.50
C ALA A 116 -14.68 -4.00 17.21
N LEU A 117 -14.63 -2.71 16.89
CA LEU A 117 -15.56 -1.72 17.45
C LEU A 117 -17.01 -2.03 17.07
N ALA A 118 -17.27 -2.44 15.82
CA ALA A 118 -18.61 -2.84 15.39
C ALA A 118 -19.18 -4.02 16.20
N LEU A 119 -18.31 -4.88 16.75
CA LEU A 119 -18.72 -6.04 17.55
C LEU A 119 -18.86 -5.70 19.05
N PHE A 120 -17.93 -4.94 19.62
CA PHE A 120 -17.84 -4.71 21.06
C PHE A 120 -18.51 -3.40 21.53
N ALA A 121 -18.66 -2.40 20.65
CA ALA A 121 -19.19 -1.09 21.02
C ALA A 121 -19.94 -0.45 19.83
N PRO A 122 -21.13 -0.99 19.46
CA PRO A 122 -21.84 -0.61 18.24
C PRO A 122 -22.24 0.87 18.20
N GLU A 123 -22.53 1.50 19.34
CA GLU A 123 -22.85 2.93 19.41
C GLU A 123 -21.64 3.80 19.03
N THR A 124 -20.45 3.46 19.54
CA THR A 124 -19.22 4.17 19.19
C THR A 124 -18.86 3.96 17.72
N TYR A 125 -19.12 2.77 17.17
CA TYR A 125 -18.92 2.48 15.75
C TYR A 125 -19.87 3.32 14.87
N ALA A 126 -21.15 3.42 15.24
CA ALA A 126 -22.12 4.24 14.51
C ALA A 126 -21.71 5.72 14.48
N LEU A 127 -21.27 6.26 15.62
CA LEU A 127 -20.77 7.64 15.71
C LEU A 127 -19.56 7.86 14.79
N ILE A 128 -18.57 6.96 14.84
CA ILE A 128 -17.37 7.04 14.00
C ILE A 128 -17.74 6.98 12.51
N MET A 129 -18.66 6.09 12.13
CA MET A 129 -19.09 5.97 10.74
C MET A 129 -19.87 7.19 10.25
N ALA A 130 -20.68 7.82 11.11
CA ALA A 130 -21.36 9.07 10.79
C ALA A 130 -20.34 10.21 10.56
N LEU A 131 -19.36 10.36 11.47
CA LEU A 131 -18.29 11.35 11.32
C LEU A 131 -17.46 11.13 10.05
N LEU A 132 -17.15 9.88 9.71
CA LEU A 132 -16.42 9.53 8.49
C LEU A 132 -17.25 9.81 7.23
N ALA A 133 -18.57 9.56 7.25
CA ALA A 133 -19.47 9.88 6.15
C ALA A 133 -19.51 11.40 5.90
N ASP A 134 -19.62 12.20 6.96
CA ASP A 134 -19.59 13.66 6.89
C ASP A 134 -18.25 14.18 6.35
N PHE A 135 -17.14 13.63 6.84
CA PHE A 135 -15.82 13.98 6.33
C PHE A 135 -15.67 13.61 4.86
N CYS A 136 -16.16 12.44 4.44
CA CYS A 136 -16.10 12.00 3.05
C CYS A 136 -16.94 12.90 2.14
N ALA A 137 -18.16 13.27 2.55
CA ALA A 137 -19.01 14.20 1.83
C ALA A 137 -18.32 15.56 1.65
N LYS A 138 -17.65 16.05 2.70
CA LYS A 138 -16.88 17.31 2.64
C LYS A 138 -15.65 17.20 1.72
N ALA A 139 -14.94 16.07 1.74
CA ALA A 139 -13.81 15.80 0.86
C ALA A 139 -14.21 15.65 -0.62
N GLU A 140 -15.40 15.10 -0.90
CA GLU A 140 -15.95 15.03 -2.25
C GLU A 140 -16.33 16.41 -2.78
N SER A 141 -16.93 17.27 -1.95
CA SER A 141 -17.21 18.66 -2.30
C SER A 141 -15.92 19.42 -2.67
N SER A 142 -14.88 19.29 -1.85
CA SER A 142 -13.56 19.89 -2.14
C SER A 142 -12.94 19.37 -3.43
N ARG A 143 -13.03 18.05 -3.71
CA ARG A 143 -12.57 17.47 -4.98
C ARG A 143 -13.36 17.97 -6.20
N ARG A 144 -14.68 18.18 -6.06
CA ARG A 144 -15.51 18.77 -7.12
C ARG A 144 -15.08 20.20 -7.42
N GLN A 145 -14.89 21.02 -6.38
CA GLN A 145 -14.36 22.38 -6.53
C GLN A 145 -12.99 22.39 -7.20
N HIS A 146 -12.07 21.51 -6.78
CA HIS A 146 -10.73 21.44 -7.37
C HIS A 146 -10.77 21.00 -8.85
N LYS A 147 -11.69 20.11 -9.25
CA LYS A 147 -11.90 19.77 -10.66
C LYS A 147 -12.49 20.94 -11.44
N GLN A 148 -13.45 21.65 -10.87
CA GLN A 148 -14.12 22.79 -11.49
C GLN A 148 -13.15 23.97 -11.70
N ILE A 149 -12.27 24.22 -10.73
CA ILE A 149 -11.17 25.21 -10.83
C ILE A 149 -10.17 24.80 -11.92
N ASN A 150 -9.72 23.54 -11.93
CA ASN A 150 -8.77 23.08 -12.96
C ASN A 150 -9.38 23.06 -14.37
N SER A 151 -10.69 22.84 -14.52
CA SER A 151 -11.36 22.99 -15.82
C SER A 151 -11.48 24.43 -16.27
N LEU A 152 -11.57 25.39 -15.34
CA LEU A 152 -11.60 26.82 -15.65
C LEU A 152 -10.19 27.37 -15.99
N LEU A 153 -9.13 26.81 -15.39
CA LEU A 153 -7.73 27.15 -15.67
C LEU A 153 -7.12 26.42 -16.88
N ALA A 154 -7.86 25.48 -17.48
CA ALA A 154 -7.42 24.73 -18.67
C ALA A 154 -7.85 25.37 -20.00
N VAL A 155 -8.31 26.62 -19.97
CA VAL A 155 -8.59 27.52 -21.11
C VAL A 155 -7.47 28.54 -21.20
#